data_AF-A0A644Z136-F1
#
_entry.id   AF-A0A644Z136-F1
#
_cell.length_a   1.000
_cell.length_b   1.000
_cell.length_c   1.000
_cell.angle_alpha   90.00
_cell.angle_beta   90.00
_cell.angle_gamma   90.00
#
_symmetry.space_group_name_H-M   'P 1'
#
loop_
_entity.id
_entity.type
_entity.pdbx_description
1 polymer ?
#
loop_
_entity_poly.entity_id
_entity_poly.type
_entity_poly.pdbx_seq_one_letter_code
_entity_poly.pdbx_strand_id
1 'polypeptide(L)'
;MENLPPGAGDVVVIRQEHEIMASRGVAIVLSGWGGDQGISHIANLFELFLTGYWGCLLKEIKHLAKGSPLRFIKLFIYNTIYQLFIPYGYLGYPDKEVIQFVNKNFAKKMKRYSKKDILYFSLSPVKHIESGYIQTRTEQVAWLDAVYSIQHLYPYLDYRVVDFAMSIPRHFYFKNGISRYIYREAFKEILPKAIYQFTSKDDIAKSTYFTNVLKDTLATIRQVVNKLNRGLFAAYIDFDMLFRQLDSLAADDKKNIMIMKRRILSCYHIQQIVEDAEKSVQCSKNGI
;
A
#
# COMPACT_ATOMS: atom_id res chain seq x y z
N MET A 1 -8.07 25.75 -12.70
CA MET A 1 -7.82 24.30 -12.57
C MET A 1 -8.81 23.77 -11.55
N GLU A 2 -9.81 23.01 -11.98
CA GLU A 2 -10.84 22.45 -11.09
C GLU A 2 -10.22 21.49 -10.06
N ASN A 3 -10.66 21.60 -8.81
CA ASN A 3 -10.28 20.81 -7.64
C ASN A 3 -10.63 19.31 -7.80
N LEU A 4 -9.87 18.57 -8.61
CA LEU A 4 -9.90 17.11 -8.59
C LEU A 4 -9.01 16.59 -7.44
N PRO A 5 -9.47 15.60 -6.66
CA PRO A 5 -8.69 15.09 -5.54
C PRO A 5 -7.39 14.44 -6.04
N PRO A 6 -6.28 14.57 -5.30
CA PRO A 6 -5.04 13.86 -5.62
C PRO A 6 -5.25 12.37 -5.84
N GLY A 7 -4.56 11.85 -6.85
CA GLY A 7 -4.56 10.43 -7.17
C GLY A 7 -3.87 9.58 -6.14
N ALA A 8 -4.30 8.33 -6.07
CA ALA A 8 -3.68 7.27 -5.28
C ALA A 8 -2.42 6.65 -5.95
N GLY A 9 -1.78 7.38 -6.87
CA GLY A 9 -0.45 7.01 -7.37
C GLY A 9 0.58 7.62 -6.43
N ASP A 10 1.43 6.77 -5.83
CA ASP A 10 2.34 7.20 -4.75
C ASP A 10 3.08 8.49 -5.12
N VAL A 11 3.65 8.60 -6.33
CA VAL A 11 4.40 9.78 -6.81
C VAL A 11 3.59 11.09 -6.79
N VAL A 12 2.31 11.06 -7.17
CA VAL A 12 1.46 12.27 -7.20
C VAL A 12 1.19 12.77 -5.79
N VAL A 13 0.89 11.85 -4.87
CA VAL A 13 0.71 12.19 -3.45
C VAL A 13 2.00 12.75 -2.87
N ILE A 14 3.13 12.10 -3.14
CA ILE A 14 4.44 12.51 -2.62
C ILE A 14 4.79 13.91 -3.12
N ARG A 15 4.56 14.21 -4.41
CA ARG A 15 4.82 15.55 -4.94
C ARG A 15 4.02 16.62 -4.21
N GLN A 16 2.73 16.39 -3.97
CA GLN A 16 1.91 17.35 -3.21
C GLN A 16 2.35 17.49 -1.77
N GLU A 17 2.76 16.39 -1.12
CA GLU A 17 3.38 16.45 0.21
C GLU A 17 4.61 17.38 0.18
N HIS A 18 5.46 17.28 -0.85
CA HIS A 18 6.63 18.16 -0.99
C HIS A 18 6.26 19.62 -1.25
N GLU A 19 5.26 19.90 -2.09
CA GLU A 19 4.75 21.26 -2.33
C GLU A 19 4.27 21.90 -1.01
N ILE A 20 3.52 21.15 -0.20
CA ILE A 20 3.06 21.61 1.12
C ILE A 20 4.24 21.80 2.07
N MET A 21 5.17 20.86 2.15
CA MET A 21 6.35 20.94 3.01
C MET A 21 7.22 22.15 2.66
N ALA A 22 7.47 22.38 1.37
CA ALA A 22 8.21 23.52 0.86
C ALA A 22 7.50 24.84 1.19
N SER A 23 6.18 24.92 1.02
CA SER A 23 5.39 26.11 1.38
C SER A 23 5.45 26.45 2.87
N ARG A 24 5.81 25.47 3.71
CA ARG A 24 5.96 25.62 5.17
C ARG A 24 7.43 25.78 5.61
N GLY A 25 8.37 25.85 4.67
CA GLY A 25 9.80 25.98 4.97
C GLY A 25 10.39 24.73 5.66
N VAL A 26 9.80 23.55 5.46
CA VAL A 26 10.36 22.30 5.97
C VAL A 26 11.62 21.97 5.17
N ALA A 27 12.75 21.80 5.86
CA ALA A 27 14.01 21.40 5.23
C ALA A 27 14.31 19.90 5.38
N ILE A 28 13.89 19.29 6.50
CA ILE A 28 14.22 17.90 6.85
C ILE A 28 12.94 17.15 7.24
N VAL A 29 12.81 15.92 6.74
CA VAL A 29 11.70 15.01 7.06
C VAL A 29 12.25 13.69 7.57
N LEU A 30 11.81 13.26 8.75
CA LEU A 30 12.11 11.93 9.27
C LEU A 30 11.04 10.94 8.81
N SER A 31 11.43 9.98 7.97
CA SER A 31 10.51 8.98 7.43
C SER A 31 10.68 7.63 8.11
N GLY A 32 9.56 7.02 8.48
CA GLY A 32 9.49 5.63 8.97
C GLY A 32 9.53 4.57 7.87
N TRP A 33 9.78 4.96 6.61
CA TRP A 33 9.94 4.02 5.50
C TRP A 33 11.07 3.01 5.79
N GLY A 34 10.88 1.74 5.41
CA GLY A 34 11.81 0.66 5.77
C GLY A 34 11.58 0.06 7.16
N GLY A 35 10.82 0.73 8.02
CA GLY A 35 10.56 0.26 9.39
C GLY A 35 9.79 -1.06 9.42
N ASP A 36 8.87 -1.27 8.47
CA ASP A 36 8.12 -2.50 8.37
C ASP A 36 9.08 -3.66 8.09
N GLN A 37 10.08 -3.46 7.23
CA GLN A 37 11.07 -4.45 6.82
C GLN A 37 12.06 -4.84 7.92
N GLY A 38 12.33 -3.91 8.85
CA GLY A 38 13.28 -4.07 9.94
C GLY A 38 12.63 -3.95 11.32
N ILE A 39 12.96 -2.87 12.04
CA ILE A 39 12.78 -2.77 13.50
C ILE A 39 11.31 -2.72 13.97
N SER A 40 10.37 -2.38 13.10
CA SER A 40 8.94 -2.32 13.41
C SER A 40 8.16 -3.41 12.68
N HIS A 41 8.79 -4.57 12.52
CA HIS A 41 8.29 -5.72 11.77
C HIS A 41 6.89 -6.19 12.20
N ILE A 42 6.06 -6.49 11.20
CA ILE A 42 4.68 -6.97 11.37
C ILE A 42 4.66 -8.50 11.34
N ALA A 43 5.02 -9.11 12.46
CA ALA A 43 4.87 -10.55 12.59
C ALA A 43 3.39 -10.93 12.71
N ASN A 44 3.08 -12.16 12.30
CA ASN A 44 1.77 -12.78 12.41
C ASN A 44 1.91 -14.27 12.78
N LEU A 45 0.78 -14.95 13.06
CA LEU A 45 0.78 -16.36 13.46
C LEU A 45 1.39 -17.28 12.41
N PHE A 46 1.19 -17.00 11.12
CA PHE A 46 1.73 -17.81 10.05
C PHE A 46 3.25 -17.72 9.97
N GLU A 47 3.81 -16.56 10.27
CA GLU A 47 5.26 -16.39 10.36
C GLU A 47 5.86 -17.21 11.50
N LEU A 48 5.19 -17.28 12.67
CA LEU A 48 5.63 -18.16 13.78
C LEU A 48 5.61 -19.64 13.38
N PHE A 49 4.66 -20.04 12.53
CA PHE A 49 4.61 -21.37 11.96
C PHE A 49 5.79 -21.63 11.02
N LEU A 50 6.02 -20.73 10.06
CA LEU A 50 7.09 -20.85 9.06
C LEU A 50 8.50 -20.85 9.68
N THR A 51 8.70 -20.07 10.74
CA THR A 51 10.01 -19.91 11.39
C THR A 51 10.28 -20.89 12.53
N GLY A 52 9.38 -21.86 12.76
CA GLY A 52 9.59 -22.93 13.74
C GLY A 52 9.28 -22.58 15.19
N TYR A 53 8.74 -21.38 15.49
CA TYR A 53 8.35 -20.98 16.85
C TYR A 53 7.00 -21.59 17.28
N TRP A 54 6.83 -22.91 17.13
CA TRP A 54 5.56 -23.59 17.33
C TRP A 54 5.03 -23.49 18.76
N GLY A 55 5.91 -23.50 19.76
CA GLY A 55 5.51 -23.27 21.15
C GLY A 55 4.90 -21.88 21.36
N CYS A 56 5.42 -20.85 20.70
CA CYS A 56 4.87 -19.49 20.73
C CYS A 56 3.55 -19.44 19.95
N LEU A 57 3.51 -20.03 18.76
CA LEU A 57 2.29 -20.16 17.95
C LEU A 57 1.12 -20.76 18.74
N LEU A 58 1.33 -21.89 19.41
CA LEU A 58 0.28 -22.57 20.18
C LEU A 58 -0.18 -21.73 21.36
N LYS A 59 0.73 -21.02 22.05
CA LYS A 59 0.38 -20.07 23.12
C LYS A 59 -0.50 -18.94 22.61
N GLU A 60 -0.15 -18.35 21.47
CA GLU A 60 -0.89 -17.25 20.86
C GLU A 60 -2.26 -17.70 20.34
N ILE A 61 -2.36 -18.87 19.70
CA ILE A 61 -3.64 -19.41 19.26
C ILE A 61 -4.52 -19.71 20.48
N LYS A 62 -3.96 -20.29 21.56
CA LYS A 62 -4.69 -20.53 22.80
C LYS A 62 -5.22 -19.22 23.39
N HIS A 63 -4.38 -18.19 23.44
CA HIS A 63 -4.78 -16.85 23.89
C HIS A 63 -5.94 -16.30 23.05
N LEU A 64 -5.82 -16.32 21.73
CA LEU A 64 -6.84 -15.83 20.80
C LEU A 64 -8.11 -16.67 20.78
N ALA A 65 -8.02 -17.97 21.08
CA ALA A 65 -9.15 -18.88 21.16
C ALA A 65 -10.02 -18.67 22.41
N LYS A 66 -9.50 -17.97 23.44
CA LYS A 66 -10.21 -17.67 24.69
C LYS A 66 -10.88 -18.91 25.31
N GLY A 67 -10.18 -20.05 25.29
CA GLY A 67 -10.65 -21.32 25.88
C GLY A 67 -11.55 -22.19 24.98
N SER A 68 -11.95 -21.73 23.79
CA SER A 68 -12.78 -22.53 22.87
C SER A 68 -11.94 -23.51 22.02
N PRO A 69 -12.13 -24.83 22.13
CA PRO A 69 -11.39 -25.82 21.33
C PRO A 69 -11.69 -25.72 19.82
N LEU A 70 -12.96 -25.48 19.46
CA LEU A 70 -13.36 -25.31 18.07
C LEU A 70 -12.71 -24.07 17.44
N ARG A 71 -12.64 -22.96 18.20
CA ARG A 71 -11.95 -21.75 17.77
C ARG A 71 -10.44 -21.97 17.65
N PHE A 72 -9.84 -22.70 18.57
CA PHE A 72 -8.43 -23.08 18.50
C PHE A 72 -8.10 -23.81 17.20
N ILE A 73 -8.85 -24.88 16.89
CA ILE A 73 -8.64 -25.67 15.67
C ILE A 73 -8.82 -24.80 14.42
N LYS A 74 -9.90 -23.99 14.36
CA LYS A 74 -10.15 -23.06 13.25
C LYS A 74 -9.00 -22.08 13.05
N LEU A 75 -8.54 -21.44 14.13
CA LEU A 75 -7.42 -20.49 14.08
C LEU A 75 -6.12 -21.18 13.67
N PHE A 76 -5.83 -22.37 14.18
CA PHE A 76 -4.64 -23.14 13.81
C PHE A 76 -4.65 -23.47 12.32
N ILE A 77 -5.71 -24.12 11.83
CA ILE A 77 -5.82 -24.48 10.41
C ILE A 77 -5.74 -23.23 9.52
N TYR A 78 -6.47 -22.17 9.88
CA TYR A 78 -6.51 -20.93 9.09
C TYR A 78 -5.16 -20.22 9.02
N ASN A 79 -4.37 -20.22 10.10
CA ASN A 79 -3.09 -19.50 10.19
C ASN A 79 -1.88 -20.38 9.88
N THR A 80 -2.07 -21.65 9.51
CA THR A 80 -0.98 -22.56 9.14
C THR A 80 -1.27 -23.19 7.78
N ILE A 81 -2.04 -24.28 7.77
CA ILE A 81 -2.36 -25.11 6.61
C ILE A 81 -3.02 -24.26 5.53
N TYR A 82 -4.07 -23.50 5.88
CA TYR A 82 -4.78 -22.69 4.90
C TYR A 82 -3.86 -21.63 4.28
N GLN A 83 -2.93 -21.02 5.03
CA GLN A 83 -1.97 -20.05 4.47
C GLN A 83 -0.96 -20.67 3.51
N LEU A 84 -0.68 -21.97 3.60
CA LEU A 84 0.14 -22.69 2.60
C LEU A 84 -0.60 -22.85 1.27
N PHE A 85 -1.93 -22.94 1.32
CA PHE A 85 -2.81 -23.22 0.18
C PHE A 85 -3.61 -22.01 -0.30
N ILE A 86 -3.70 -20.93 0.48
CA ILE A 86 -3.94 -19.59 -0.03
C ILE A 86 -2.70 -19.35 -0.87
N PRO A 87 -2.76 -19.51 -2.20
CA PRO A 87 -1.62 -19.09 -2.99
C PRO A 87 -1.49 -17.61 -2.67
N TYR A 88 -0.36 -17.17 -2.10
CA TYR A 88 -0.04 -15.77 -1.82
C TYR A 88 -0.66 -14.87 -2.89
N GLY A 89 -1.83 -14.34 -2.56
CA GLY A 89 -2.87 -14.01 -3.54
C GLY A 89 -2.60 -12.65 -4.13
N TYR A 90 -1.76 -12.61 -5.16
CA TYR A 90 -1.50 -11.41 -5.96
C TYR A 90 -2.69 -11.04 -6.88
N LEU A 91 -3.50 -12.03 -7.22
CA LEU A 91 -4.91 -11.81 -7.49
C LEU A 91 -5.58 -12.11 -6.17
N GLY A 92 -6.62 -11.39 -5.76
CA GLY A 92 -7.38 -11.82 -4.59
C GLY A 92 -7.85 -13.27 -4.76
N TYR A 93 -8.92 -13.60 -4.07
CA TYR A 93 -9.89 -14.42 -4.78
C TYR A 93 -10.02 -13.90 -6.24
N PRO A 94 -10.36 -14.72 -7.24
CA PRO A 94 -11.18 -14.19 -8.33
C PRO A 94 -12.43 -13.62 -7.64
N ASP A 95 -12.29 -12.43 -7.04
CA ASP A 95 -13.33 -11.75 -6.34
C ASP A 95 -14.17 -11.33 -7.52
N LYS A 96 -15.30 -12.01 -7.68
CA LYS A 96 -16.32 -11.61 -8.65
C LYS A 96 -16.71 -10.13 -8.42
N GLU A 97 -16.34 -9.57 -7.27
CA GLU A 97 -16.49 -8.18 -6.84
C GLU A 97 -15.45 -7.20 -7.41
N VAL A 98 -14.33 -7.64 -8.00
CA VAL A 98 -13.40 -6.68 -8.62
C VAL A 98 -13.98 -6.21 -9.94
N ILE A 99 -14.44 -4.96 -10.02
CA ILE A 99 -14.76 -4.23 -11.26
C ILE A 99 -13.72 -4.57 -12.35
N GLN A 100 -14.13 -5.17 -13.46
CA GLN A 100 -13.23 -5.53 -14.56
C GLN A 100 -13.60 -4.76 -15.82
N PHE A 101 -12.87 -3.67 -16.10
CA PHE A 101 -12.94 -2.93 -17.36
C PHE A 101 -11.60 -2.96 -18.12
N VAL A 102 -10.73 -3.90 -17.80
CA VAL A 102 -9.46 -4.07 -18.52
C VAL A 102 -9.75 -4.74 -19.86
N ASN A 103 -9.17 -4.21 -20.94
CA ASN A 103 -9.29 -4.78 -22.27
C ASN A 103 -8.80 -6.24 -22.27
N LYS A 104 -9.63 -7.17 -22.77
CA LYS A 104 -9.35 -8.63 -22.73
C LYS A 104 -8.06 -9.01 -23.46
N ASN A 105 -7.75 -8.35 -24.58
CA ASN A 105 -6.54 -8.62 -25.35
C ASN A 105 -5.29 -8.17 -24.58
N PHE A 106 -5.36 -7.00 -23.96
CA PHE A 106 -4.30 -6.51 -23.09
C PHE A 106 -4.11 -7.43 -21.86
N ALA A 107 -5.20 -7.80 -21.19
CA ALA A 107 -5.16 -8.72 -20.05
C ALA A 107 -4.50 -10.07 -20.43
N LYS A 108 -4.84 -10.63 -21.59
CA LYS A 108 -4.22 -11.87 -22.10
C LYS A 108 -2.71 -11.69 -22.35
N LYS A 109 -2.28 -10.57 -22.93
CA LYS A 109 -0.87 -10.24 -23.15
C LYS A 109 -0.09 -10.07 -21.84
N MET A 110 -0.72 -9.47 -20.84
CA MET A 110 -0.09 -9.18 -19.55
C MET A 110 -0.05 -10.38 -18.60
N LYS A 111 -0.86 -11.42 -18.82
CA LYS A 111 -0.90 -12.63 -17.97
C LYS A 111 0.47 -13.28 -17.74
N ARG A 112 1.40 -13.17 -18.70
CA ARG A 112 2.78 -13.70 -18.57
C ARG A 112 3.73 -12.80 -17.77
N TYR A 113 3.40 -11.51 -17.67
CA TYR A 113 4.19 -10.50 -16.95
C TYR A 113 3.66 -10.21 -15.56
N SER A 114 2.41 -10.60 -15.27
CA SER A 114 1.89 -10.70 -13.91
C SER A 114 2.55 -11.88 -13.19
N LYS A 115 3.86 -11.76 -12.94
CA LYS A 115 4.57 -12.66 -12.03
C LYS A 115 4.12 -12.35 -10.60
N LYS A 116 4.05 -13.39 -9.79
CA LYS A 116 3.65 -13.30 -8.39
C LYS A 116 4.73 -12.54 -7.63
N ASP A 117 4.43 -11.37 -7.09
CA ASP A 117 5.29 -10.77 -6.08
C ASP A 117 5.14 -11.61 -4.81
N ILE A 118 6.13 -12.44 -4.53
CA ILE A 118 6.22 -13.13 -3.26
C ILE A 118 6.52 -12.05 -2.24
N LEU A 119 5.59 -11.80 -1.32
CA LEU A 119 5.85 -10.98 -0.14
C LEU A 119 6.81 -11.77 0.75
N TYR A 120 8.10 -11.63 0.44
CA TYR A 120 9.18 -12.30 1.17
C TYR A 120 9.29 -11.84 2.61
N PHE A 121 8.58 -10.78 3.01
CA PHE A 121 8.66 -10.21 4.33
C PHE A 121 8.54 -11.23 5.49
N SER A 122 7.58 -12.15 5.43
CA SER A 122 7.41 -13.23 6.44
C SER A 122 8.16 -14.53 6.12
N LEU A 123 8.75 -14.64 4.92
CA LEU A 123 9.43 -15.86 4.44
C LEU A 123 10.96 -15.74 4.49
N SER A 124 11.47 -14.62 4.03
CA SER A 124 12.88 -14.25 3.96
C SER A 124 13.00 -12.71 3.93
N PRO A 125 13.13 -12.08 5.10
CA PRO A 125 13.36 -10.65 5.24
C PRO A 125 14.54 -10.13 4.39
N VAL A 126 15.59 -10.94 4.24
CA VAL A 126 16.74 -10.65 3.37
C VAL A 126 16.32 -10.53 1.91
N LYS A 127 15.64 -11.54 1.36
CA LYS A 127 15.12 -11.47 -0.03
C LYS A 127 14.16 -10.30 -0.24
N HIS A 128 13.44 -9.89 0.80
CA HIS A 128 12.56 -8.74 0.71
C HIS A 128 13.34 -7.42 0.61
N ILE A 129 14.43 -7.25 1.36
CA ILE A 129 15.31 -6.08 1.21
C ILE A 129 15.99 -6.08 -0.17
N GLU A 130 16.41 -7.24 -0.65
CA GLU A 130 17.01 -7.41 -1.98
C GLU A 130 16.03 -7.19 -3.13
N SER A 131 14.71 -7.14 -2.88
CA SER A 131 13.69 -7.07 -3.92
C SER A 131 13.64 -5.74 -4.69
N GLY A 132 14.35 -4.70 -4.26
CA GLY A 132 14.28 -3.37 -4.87
C GLY A 132 13.11 -2.51 -4.38
N TYR A 133 12.22 -3.07 -3.54
CA TYR A 133 11.03 -2.35 -3.08
C TYR A 133 11.36 -1.13 -2.22
N ILE A 134 12.33 -1.24 -1.32
CA ILE A 134 12.75 -0.12 -0.46
C ILE A 134 13.34 1.00 -1.32
N GLN A 135 14.20 0.62 -2.26
CA GLN A 135 14.98 1.47 -3.17
C GLN A 135 14.06 2.33 -4.04
N THR A 136 13.02 1.71 -4.61
CA THR A 136 12.09 2.39 -5.53
C THR A 136 11.46 3.64 -4.90
N ARG A 137 11.02 3.55 -3.63
CA ARG A 137 10.39 4.69 -2.93
C ARG A 137 11.42 5.73 -2.51
N THR A 138 12.59 5.31 -2.03
CA THR A 138 13.65 6.25 -1.61
C THR A 138 14.20 7.04 -2.79
N GLU A 139 14.34 6.41 -3.96
CA GLU A 139 14.77 7.09 -5.19
C GLU A 139 13.74 8.12 -5.68
N GLN A 140 12.46 7.74 -5.68
CA GLN A 140 11.37 8.65 -6.04
C GLN A 140 11.32 9.89 -5.12
N VAL A 141 11.53 9.69 -3.82
CA VAL A 141 11.57 10.78 -2.85
C VAL A 141 12.81 11.63 -3.04
N ALA A 142 14.00 11.01 -3.17
CA ALA A 142 15.25 11.74 -3.38
C ALA A 142 15.20 12.66 -4.60
N TRP A 143 14.50 12.25 -5.66
CA TRP A 143 14.29 13.10 -6.84
C TRP A 143 13.44 14.33 -6.52
N LEU A 144 12.34 14.17 -5.77
CA LEU A 144 11.47 15.27 -5.37
C LEU A 144 12.14 16.17 -4.33
N ASP A 145 12.88 15.59 -3.38
CA ASP A 145 13.72 16.28 -2.41
C ASP A 145 14.64 17.29 -3.07
N ALA A 146 15.33 16.89 -4.14
CA ALA A 146 16.19 17.78 -4.92
C ALA A 146 15.42 18.93 -5.57
N VAL A 147 14.20 18.68 -6.07
CA VAL A 147 13.35 19.71 -6.70
C VAL A 147 12.86 20.73 -5.67
N TYR A 148 12.50 20.29 -4.47
CA TYR A 148 11.88 21.14 -3.45
C TYR A 148 12.86 21.62 -2.36
N SER A 149 14.15 21.31 -2.48
CA SER A 149 15.16 21.61 -1.45
C SER A 149 14.80 21.03 -0.07
N ILE A 150 14.26 19.81 -0.06
CA ILE A 150 13.90 19.03 1.12
C ILE A 150 14.85 17.84 1.23
N GLN A 151 15.11 17.37 2.45
CA GLN A 151 15.86 16.14 2.67
C GLN A 151 15.07 15.16 3.54
N HIS A 152 14.70 14.02 2.98
CA HIS A 152 14.22 12.88 3.76
C HIS A 152 15.38 12.09 4.36
N LEU A 153 15.26 11.80 5.65
CA LEU A 153 16.13 10.88 6.37
C LEU A 153 15.33 9.64 6.77
N TYR A 154 15.98 8.49 6.72
CA TYR A 154 15.37 7.19 6.97
C TYR A 154 16.08 6.45 8.12
N PRO A 155 15.83 6.83 9.39
CA PRO A 155 16.53 6.23 10.53
C PRO A 155 16.42 4.71 10.62
N TYR A 156 15.30 4.13 10.16
CA TYR A 156 15.10 2.68 10.15
C TYR A 156 15.87 1.93 9.06
N LEU A 157 16.44 2.65 8.10
CA LEU A 157 17.30 2.09 7.06
C LEU A 157 18.79 2.23 7.38
N ASP A 158 19.16 2.77 8.55
CA ASP A 158 20.54 2.68 9.03
C ASP A 158 20.93 1.20 9.16
N TYR A 159 22.06 0.81 8.57
CA TYR A 159 22.48 -0.59 8.51
C TYR A 159 22.57 -1.23 9.90
N ARG A 160 22.92 -0.46 10.94
CA ARG A 160 23.01 -0.96 12.33
C ARG A 160 21.62 -1.28 12.88
N VAL A 161 20.63 -0.46 12.53
CA VAL A 161 19.23 -0.69 12.93
C VAL A 161 18.65 -1.88 12.19
N VAL A 162 18.95 -2.02 10.90
CA VAL A 162 18.52 -3.16 10.09
C VAL A 162 19.16 -4.45 10.60
N ASP A 163 20.48 -4.48 10.80
CA ASP A 163 21.20 -5.65 11.31
C ASP A 163 20.68 -6.07 12.69
N PHE A 164 20.49 -5.10 13.59
CA PHE A 164 19.90 -5.37 14.90
C PHE A 164 18.49 -5.95 14.75
N ALA A 165 17.62 -5.34 13.93
CA ALA A 165 16.27 -5.82 13.71
C ALA A 165 16.21 -7.24 13.14
N MET A 166 17.17 -7.62 12.29
CA MET A 166 17.28 -8.97 11.72
C MET A 166 17.74 -10.01 12.74
N SER A 167 18.50 -9.60 13.76
CA SER A 167 18.91 -10.48 14.86
C SER A 167 17.77 -10.81 15.83
N ILE A 168 16.68 -10.02 15.85
CA ILE A 168 15.56 -10.22 16.79
C ILE A 168 14.75 -11.47 16.40
N PRO A 169 14.58 -12.45 17.32
CA PRO A 169 13.71 -13.59 17.09
C PRO A 169 12.28 -13.17 16.75
N ARG A 170 11.70 -13.74 15.68
CA ARG A 170 10.39 -13.29 15.12
C ARG A 170 9.24 -13.31 16.11
N HIS A 171 9.26 -14.22 17.08
CA HIS A 171 8.24 -14.30 18.12
C HIS A 171 8.23 -13.10 19.09
N PHE A 172 9.27 -12.27 19.14
CA PHE A 172 9.23 -11.02 19.92
C PHE A 172 8.40 -9.92 19.25
N TYR A 173 8.21 -9.98 17.93
CA TYR A 173 7.37 -9.02 17.22
C TYR A 173 5.86 -9.32 17.35
N PHE A 174 5.47 -10.50 17.85
CA PHE A 174 4.07 -10.89 17.99
C PHE A 174 3.79 -11.52 19.36
N LYS A 175 2.94 -10.87 20.16
CA LYS A 175 2.55 -11.38 21.48
C LYS A 175 1.15 -10.93 21.85
N ASN A 176 0.38 -11.81 22.50
CA ASN A 176 -1.00 -11.58 22.91
C ASN A 176 -1.90 -11.06 21.76
N GLY A 177 -1.72 -11.59 20.55
CA GLY A 177 -2.45 -11.13 19.37
C GLY A 177 -2.05 -9.75 18.84
N ILE A 178 -1.01 -9.12 19.40
CA ILE A 178 -0.55 -7.78 19.00
C ILE A 178 0.76 -7.92 18.22
N SER A 179 0.78 -7.31 17.03
CA SER A 179 1.98 -7.21 16.20
C SER A 179 2.82 -5.96 16.54
N ARG A 180 4.09 -5.95 16.12
CA ARG A 180 5.13 -4.98 16.52
C ARG A 180 5.36 -4.94 18.03
N TYR A 181 5.18 -6.07 18.72
CA TYR A 181 5.11 -6.08 20.18
C TYR A 181 6.38 -5.54 20.85
N ILE A 182 7.56 -6.09 20.53
CA ILE A 182 8.84 -5.60 21.07
C ILE A 182 9.09 -4.12 20.77
N TYR A 183 8.72 -3.67 19.57
CA TYR A 183 8.84 -2.27 19.18
C TYR A 183 7.95 -1.38 20.08
N ARG A 184 6.70 -1.79 20.32
CA ARG A 184 5.78 -1.04 21.21
C ARG A 184 6.25 -1.01 22.65
N GLU A 185 6.77 -2.13 23.17
CA GLU A 185 7.31 -2.18 24.53
C GLU A 185 8.56 -1.30 24.67
N ALA A 186 9.45 -1.26 23.67
CA ALA A 186 10.65 -0.44 23.69
C ALA A 186 10.37 1.06 23.82
N PHE A 187 9.22 1.54 23.30
CA PHE A 187 8.83 2.95 23.38
C PHE A 187 7.85 3.27 24.52
N LYS A 188 7.47 2.30 25.34
CA LYS A 188 6.42 2.44 26.36
C LYS A 188 6.71 3.53 27.41
N GLU A 189 7.98 3.75 27.72
CA GLU A 189 8.43 4.75 28.70
C GLU A 189 8.64 6.13 28.10
N ILE A 190 8.65 6.23 26.76
CA ILE A 190 8.94 7.47 26.02
C ILE A 190 7.66 8.05 25.42
N LEU A 191 6.79 7.20 24.87
CA LEU A 191 5.59 7.61 24.15
C LEU A 191 4.34 7.55 25.05
N PRO A 192 3.37 8.45 24.85
CA PRO A 192 2.07 8.35 25.50
C PRO A 192 1.38 7.02 25.20
N LYS A 193 0.64 6.49 26.19
CA LYS A 193 -0.12 5.23 26.07
C LYS A 193 -0.99 5.14 24.81
N ALA A 194 -1.61 6.26 24.44
CA ALA A 194 -2.45 6.34 23.25
C ALA A 194 -1.71 6.06 21.94
N ILE A 195 -0.40 6.29 21.88
CA ILE A 195 0.42 6.11 20.67
C ILE A 195 0.95 4.68 20.59
N TYR A 196 1.65 4.18 21.62
CA TYR A 196 2.28 2.85 21.53
C TYR A 196 1.27 1.70 21.61
N GLN A 197 0.06 1.92 22.16
CA GLN A 197 -1.02 0.92 22.14
C GLN A 197 -1.93 1.01 20.91
N PHE A 198 -1.72 1.99 20.02
CA PHE A 198 -2.56 2.15 18.84
C PHE A 198 -2.37 0.98 17.87
N THR A 199 -3.41 0.15 17.70
CA THR A 199 -3.35 -1.07 16.90
C THR A 199 -3.73 -0.88 15.44
N SER A 200 -4.38 0.23 15.09
CA SER A 200 -4.70 0.53 13.70
C SER A 200 -3.47 1.06 12.95
N LYS A 201 -3.38 0.73 11.67
CA LYS A 201 -2.42 1.35 10.72
C LYS A 201 -3.03 2.56 10.01
N ASP A 202 -4.32 2.78 10.18
CA ASP A 202 -4.97 3.93 9.59
C ASP A 202 -4.53 5.16 10.35
N ASP A 203 -3.77 6.00 9.66
CA ASP A 203 -3.63 7.39 10.03
C ASP A 203 -5.06 7.97 10.12
N ILE A 204 -5.46 8.36 11.34
CA ILE A 204 -6.79 8.88 11.61
C ILE A 204 -7.06 10.12 10.76
N ALA A 205 -6.05 10.97 10.53
CA ALA A 205 -6.18 12.14 9.66
C ALA A 205 -6.35 11.71 8.20
N LYS A 206 -5.57 10.73 7.72
CA LYS A 206 -5.72 10.14 6.39
C LYS A 206 -7.09 9.49 6.19
N SER A 207 -7.54 8.66 7.14
CA SER A 207 -8.84 7.98 7.13
C SER A 207 -10.00 8.97 7.18
N THR A 208 -9.90 10.01 8.00
CA THR A 208 -10.89 11.08 8.09
C THR A 208 -10.92 11.93 6.82
N TYR A 209 -9.76 12.28 6.26
CA TYR A 209 -9.65 12.98 4.98
C TYR A 209 -10.26 12.15 3.84
N PHE A 210 -9.86 10.88 3.69
CA PHE A 210 -10.44 10.03 2.66
C PHE A 210 -11.93 9.81 2.88
N THR A 211 -12.40 9.61 4.10
CA THR A 211 -13.83 9.43 4.42
C THR A 211 -14.65 10.68 4.09
N ASN A 212 -14.11 11.88 4.32
CA ASN A 212 -14.76 13.13 3.96
C ASN A 212 -14.72 13.40 2.45
N VAL A 213 -13.62 13.05 1.76
CA VAL A 213 -13.47 13.13 0.30
C VAL A 213 -14.28 12.04 -0.43
N LEU A 214 -14.66 10.96 0.26
CA LEU A 214 -15.56 9.89 -0.23
C LEU A 214 -17.04 10.29 -0.21
N LYS A 215 -17.42 11.50 0.25
CA LYS A 215 -18.80 11.97 0.09
C LYS A 215 -19.12 12.38 -1.37
N ASP A 216 -18.12 12.76 -2.16
CA ASP A 216 -18.29 13.25 -3.55
C ASP A 216 -17.95 12.22 -4.65
N THR A 217 -17.92 10.92 -4.32
CA THR A 217 -17.16 9.94 -5.13
C THR A 217 -17.73 9.62 -6.52
N LEU A 218 -19.02 9.35 -6.66
CA LEU A 218 -19.57 8.88 -7.94
C LEU A 218 -19.57 9.97 -9.00
N ALA A 219 -19.94 11.20 -8.63
CA ALA A 219 -19.88 12.36 -9.52
C ALA A 219 -18.45 12.64 -9.97
N THR A 220 -17.49 12.59 -9.03
CA THR A 220 -16.06 12.75 -9.35
C THR A 220 -15.57 11.66 -10.30
N ILE A 221 -15.94 10.39 -10.06
CA ILE A 221 -15.56 9.28 -10.97
C ILE A 221 -16.13 9.54 -12.37
N ARG A 222 -17.42 9.90 -12.49
CA ARG A 222 -18.06 10.21 -13.78
C ARG A 222 -17.34 11.36 -14.51
N GLN A 223 -17.00 12.43 -13.80
CA GLN A 223 -16.23 13.55 -14.37
C GLN A 223 -14.85 13.10 -14.87
N VAL A 224 -14.11 12.32 -14.09
CA VAL A 224 -12.79 11.83 -14.49
C VAL A 224 -12.89 10.89 -15.68
N VAL A 225 -13.86 9.97 -15.71
CA VAL A 225 -14.09 9.07 -16.85
C VAL A 225 -14.36 9.88 -18.13
N ASN A 226 -15.14 10.96 -18.05
CA ASN A 226 -15.40 11.83 -19.20
C ASN A 226 -14.17 12.61 -19.69
N LYS A 227 -13.21 12.89 -18.80
CA LYS A 227 -11.94 13.56 -19.13
C LYS A 227 -10.85 12.60 -19.63
N LEU A 228 -11.06 11.28 -19.55
CA LEU A 228 -10.08 10.29 -20.03
C LEU A 228 -9.96 10.31 -21.55
N ASN A 229 -8.73 10.38 -22.03
CA ASN A 229 -8.38 10.29 -23.44
C ASN A 229 -8.61 8.86 -23.94
N ARG A 230 -9.68 8.68 -24.73
CA ARG A 230 -10.06 7.37 -25.28
C ARG A 230 -8.98 6.80 -26.21
N GLY A 231 -8.31 7.63 -26.99
CA GLY A 231 -7.23 7.19 -27.88
C GLY A 231 -6.04 6.62 -27.11
N LEU A 232 -5.64 7.29 -26.03
CA LEU A 232 -4.54 6.84 -25.17
C LEU A 232 -4.84 5.49 -24.48
N PHE A 233 -6.09 5.29 -24.04
CA PHE A 233 -6.46 4.15 -23.21
C PHE A 233 -7.21 3.00 -23.90
N ALA A 234 -7.67 3.14 -25.15
CA ALA A 234 -8.48 2.12 -25.84
C ALA A 234 -7.81 0.73 -25.91
N ALA A 235 -6.48 0.69 -25.98
CA ALA A 235 -5.73 -0.56 -25.97
C ALA A 235 -5.73 -1.27 -24.60
N TYR A 236 -6.00 -0.54 -23.51
CA TYR A 236 -5.84 -0.99 -22.12
C TYR A 236 -7.19 -1.12 -21.40
N ILE A 237 -8.17 -0.26 -21.74
CA ILE A 237 -9.47 -0.14 -21.10
C ILE A 237 -10.57 -0.54 -22.09
N ASP A 238 -11.47 -1.42 -21.64
CA ASP A 238 -12.76 -1.68 -22.27
C ASP A 238 -13.76 -0.63 -21.77
N PHE A 239 -13.92 0.45 -22.55
CA PHE A 239 -14.77 1.59 -22.17
C PHE A 239 -16.25 1.20 -22.08
N ASP A 240 -16.73 0.28 -22.91
CA ASP A 240 -18.13 -0.18 -22.86
C ASP A 240 -18.41 -0.95 -21.56
N MET A 241 -17.46 -1.77 -21.12
CA MET A 241 -17.53 -2.43 -19.82
C MET A 241 -17.41 -1.43 -18.67
N LEU A 242 -16.53 -0.43 -18.78
CA LEU A 242 -16.37 0.63 -17.79
C LEU A 242 -17.68 1.39 -17.56
N PHE A 243 -18.33 1.86 -18.63
CA PHE A 243 -19.59 2.60 -18.53
C PHE A 243 -20.70 1.74 -17.94
N ARG A 244 -20.85 0.49 -18.39
CA ARG A 244 -21.83 -0.45 -17.81
C ARG A 244 -21.63 -0.65 -16.32
N GLN A 245 -20.39 -0.85 -15.88
CA GLN A 245 -20.08 -1.02 -14.45
C GLN A 245 -20.31 0.28 -13.67
N LEU A 246 -19.98 1.43 -14.24
CA LEU A 246 -20.20 2.75 -13.64
C LEU A 246 -21.70 3.06 -13.44
N ASP A 247 -22.54 2.63 -14.39
CA ASP A 247 -24.00 2.80 -14.30
C ASP A 247 -24.67 1.80 -13.37
N SER A 248 -24.07 0.62 -13.16
CA SER A 248 -24.55 -0.35 -12.17
C SER A 248 -24.12 -0.06 -10.72
N LEU A 249 -23.21 0.91 -10.50
CA LEU A 249 -22.72 1.23 -9.15
C LEU A 249 -23.78 1.98 -8.34
N ALA A 250 -24.25 1.33 -7.27
CA ALA A 250 -25.12 1.96 -6.28
C ALA A 250 -24.31 2.83 -5.31
N ALA A 251 -24.93 3.90 -4.77
CA ALA A 251 -24.26 4.87 -3.91
C ALA A 251 -23.80 4.30 -2.55
N ASP A 252 -24.40 3.19 -2.12
CA ASP A 252 -24.08 2.46 -0.90
C ASP A 252 -22.95 1.43 -1.10
N ASP A 253 -22.56 1.11 -2.34
CA ASP A 253 -21.45 0.19 -2.66
C ASP A 253 -20.07 0.86 -2.52
N LYS A 254 -19.73 1.22 -1.28
CA LYS A 254 -18.50 1.94 -0.92
C LYS A 254 -17.23 1.21 -1.36
N LYS A 255 -17.21 -0.13 -1.31
CA LYS A 255 -16.05 -0.95 -1.68
C LYS A 255 -15.75 -0.79 -3.17
N ASN A 256 -16.75 -0.99 -4.03
CA ASN A 256 -16.54 -0.93 -5.47
C ASN A 256 -16.33 0.50 -5.96
N ILE A 257 -17.00 1.49 -5.36
CA ILE A 257 -16.73 2.90 -5.60
C ILE A 257 -15.25 3.24 -5.33
N MET A 258 -14.70 2.80 -4.20
CA MET A 258 -13.30 3.04 -3.84
C MET A 258 -12.34 2.37 -4.84
N ILE A 259 -12.61 1.13 -5.24
CA ILE A 259 -11.81 0.39 -6.23
C ILE A 259 -11.85 1.10 -7.60
N MET A 260 -13.04 1.49 -8.06
CA MET A 260 -13.24 2.21 -9.32
C MET A 260 -12.44 3.51 -9.32
N LYS A 261 -12.63 4.33 -8.27
CA LYS A 261 -11.93 5.61 -8.10
C LYS A 261 -10.42 5.43 -8.20
N ARG A 262 -9.85 4.50 -7.44
CA ARG A 262 -8.39 4.28 -7.41
C ARG A 262 -7.85 4.00 -8.81
N ARG A 263 -8.55 3.19 -9.60
CA ARG A 263 -8.10 2.78 -10.94
C ARG A 263 -8.24 3.89 -11.97
N ILE A 264 -9.42 4.50 -12.05
CA ILE A 264 -9.72 5.57 -13.01
C ILE A 264 -8.85 6.80 -12.76
N LEU A 265 -8.68 7.17 -11.49
CA LEU A 265 -7.85 8.31 -11.13
C LEU A 265 -6.38 8.04 -11.49
N SER A 266 -5.89 6.81 -11.32
CA SER A 266 -4.53 6.44 -11.77
C SER A 266 -4.37 6.60 -13.28
N CYS A 267 -5.36 6.20 -14.10
CA CYS A 267 -5.34 6.43 -15.54
C CYS A 267 -5.29 7.93 -15.87
N TYR A 268 -6.12 8.74 -15.21
CA TYR A 268 -6.14 10.18 -15.44
C TYR A 268 -4.79 10.85 -15.12
N HIS A 269 -4.11 10.43 -14.06
CA HIS A 269 -2.77 10.94 -13.75
C HIS A 269 -1.71 10.53 -14.76
N ILE A 270 -1.75 9.28 -15.24
CA ILE A 270 -0.87 8.84 -16.33
C ILE A 270 -1.08 9.74 -17.55
N GLN A 271 -2.34 10.03 -17.91
CA GLN A 271 -2.64 10.95 -19.00
C GLN A 271 -2.06 12.34 -18.77
N GLN A 272 -2.23 12.94 -17.59
CA GLN A 272 -1.64 14.24 -17.28
C GLN A 272 -0.11 14.25 -17.42
N ILE A 273 0.55 13.19 -16.94
CA ILE A 273 2.01 13.05 -17.07
C ILE A 273 2.42 12.97 -18.54
N VAL A 274 1.70 12.20 -19.37
CA VAL A 274 1.99 12.11 -20.82
C VAL A 274 1.76 13.45 -21.50
N GLU A 275 0.64 14.12 -21.23
CA GLU A 275 0.31 15.42 -21.81
C GLU A 275 1.34 16.50 -21.43
N ASP A 276 1.80 16.51 -20.18
CA ASP A 276 2.83 17.46 -19.72
C ASP A 276 4.20 17.16 -20.32
N ALA A 277 4.56 15.88 -20.46
CA ALA A 277 5.77 15.47 -21.15
C ALA A 277 5.75 15.90 -22.63
N GLU A 278 4.64 15.69 -23.33
CA GLU A 278 4.46 16.13 -24.73
C GLU A 278 4.59 17.65 -24.88
N LYS A 279 3.95 18.43 -23.99
CA LYS A 279 4.08 19.90 -23.96
C LYS A 279 5.53 20.35 -23.75
N SER A 280 6.25 19.70 -22.84
CA SER A 280 7.66 20.04 -22.55
C SER A 280 8.58 19.80 -23.76
N VAL A 281 8.36 18.70 -24.49
CA VAL A 281 9.08 18.38 -25.74
C VAL A 281 8.73 19.37 -26.86
N GLN A 282 7.48 19.82 -26.92
CA GLN A 282 7.06 20.78 -27.94
C GLN A 282 7.57 22.19 -27.67
N CYS A 283 7.64 22.60 -26.39
CA CYS A 283 8.30 23.86 -25.99
C CYS A 283 9.81 23.84 -26.28
N SER A 284 10.50 22.71 -26.06
CA SER A 284 11.93 22.62 -26.38
C SER A 284 12.21 22.60 -27.89
N LYS A 285 11.30 22.06 -28.70
CA LYS A 285 11.40 22.10 -30.17
C LYS A 285 11.07 23.47 -30.78
N ASN A 286 10.19 24.24 -30.16
CA ASN A 286 9.79 25.57 -30.63
C ASN A 286 10.65 26.72 -30.05
N GLY A 287 11.61 26.40 -29.17
CA GLY A 287 12.52 27.35 -28.52
C GLY A 287 13.94 27.38 -29.11
N ILE A 288 14.12 26.96 -30.36
CA ILE A 288 15.34 27.13 -31.16
C ILE A 288 15.04 28.06 -32.33
#